data_AF-A0A2J0YSH9-F1
#
_entry.id   AF-A0A2J0YSH9-F1
#
_cell.length_a   1.000
_cell.length_b   1.000
_cell.length_c   1.000
_cell.angle_alpha   90.00
_cell.angle_beta   90.00
_cell.angle_gamma   90.00
#
_symmetry.space_group_name_H-M   'P 1'
#
loop_
_entity.id
_entity.type
_entity.pdbx_description
1 polymer ?
#
loop_
_entity_poly.entity_id
_entity_poly.type
_entity_poly.pdbx_seq_one_letter_code
_entity_poly.pdbx_strand_id
1 'polypeptide(L)'
;MEAVKFYAQFADVVVLARELNLNQVAAIYKQIVEEEIRGPKGELIQIEMFAHGALCMAVSGKCYLSLHEKNSSANRGACMQTCRKAYIVTEKESGNQLEIDNEYIMSPKDLCTIGFLNKMLDAGVRVLKFEGRAH
;
A
#
# COMPACT_ATOMS: atom_id res chain seq x y z
N MET A 1 3.20 14.58 18.80
CA MET A 1 2.00 14.46 19.65
C MET A 1 1.09 15.68 19.52
N GLU A 2 1.62 16.91 19.64
CA GLU A 2 0.83 18.15 19.55
C GLU A 2 -0.10 18.23 18.33
N ALA A 3 0.41 17.85 17.15
CA ALA A 3 -0.39 17.81 15.92
C ALA A 3 -1.64 16.93 16.05
N VAL A 4 -1.53 15.71 16.60
CA VAL A 4 -2.68 14.80 16.76
C VAL A 4 -3.69 15.39 17.74
N LYS A 5 -3.25 15.98 18.87
CA LYS A 5 -4.15 16.66 19.83
C LYS A 5 -4.89 17.83 19.19
N PHE A 6 -4.20 18.60 18.36
CA PHE A 6 -4.79 19.70 17.62
C PHE A 6 -5.84 19.19 16.62
N TYR A 7 -5.50 18.21 15.79
CA TYR A 7 -6.41 17.68 14.78
C TYR A 7 -7.58 16.86 15.35
N ALA A 8 -7.42 16.25 16.53
CA ALA A 8 -8.48 15.49 17.20
C ALA A 8 -9.72 16.34 17.52
N GLN A 9 -9.57 17.65 17.65
CA GLN A 9 -10.70 18.56 17.82
C GLN A 9 -11.62 18.62 16.59
N PHE A 10 -11.13 18.17 15.42
CA PHE A 10 -11.81 18.32 14.14
C PHE A 10 -11.99 16.99 13.37
N ALA A 11 -11.31 15.92 13.77
CA ALA A 11 -11.32 14.64 13.05
C ALA A 11 -11.24 13.43 14.00
N ASP A 12 -11.94 12.35 13.63
CA ASP A 12 -11.89 11.06 14.35
C ASP A 12 -10.74 10.15 13.88
N VAL A 13 -10.10 10.50 12.76
CA VAL A 13 -9.05 9.68 12.12
C VAL A 13 -7.87 10.58 11.74
N VAL A 14 -6.65 10.11 12.03
CA VAL A 14 -5.41 10.80 11.65
C VAL A 14 -4.52 9.89 10.82
N VAL A 15 -3.99 10.44 9.73
CA VAL A 15 -2.93 9.81 8.94
C VAL A 15 -1.59 10.33 9.45
N LEU A 16 -0.75 9.41 9.94
CA LEU A 16 0.57 9.76 10.44
C LEU A 16 1.59 9.98 9.31
N ALA A 17 2.66 10.70 9.62
CA ALA A 17 3.73 10.97 8.66
C ALA A 17 4.43 9.68 8.20
N ARG A 18 4.78 9.59 6.92
CA ARG A 18 5.25 8.34 6.27
C ARG A 18 6.65 7.90 6.71
N GLU A 19 7.40 8.80 7.31
CA GLU A 19 8.74 8.58 7.84
C GLU A 19 8.74 7.92 9.24
N LEU A 20 7.58 7.77 9.88
CA LEU A 20 7.47 7.14 11.19
C LEU A 20 7.57 5.62 11.10
N ASN A 21 8.36 5.04 12.00
CA ASN A 21 8.42 3.58 12.17
C ASN A 21 7.33 3.07 13.13
N LEU A 22 7.06 1.75 13.12
CA LEU A 22 5.99 1.15 13.92
C LEU A 22 6.14 1.37 15.43
N ASN A 23 7.36 1.46 15.96
CA ASN A 23 7.57 1.73 17.39
C ASN A 23 7.13 3.15 17.75
N GLN A 24 7.37 4.12 16.87
CA GLN A 24 6.90 5.50 17.04
C GLN A 24 5.37 5.58 16.93
N VAL A 25 4.77 4.83 16.00
CA VAL A 25 3.30 4.72 15.89
C VAL A 25 2.70 4.13 17.17
N ALA A 26 3.27 3.05 17.69
CA ALA A 26 2.85 2.45 18.96
C ALA A 26 2.95 3.42 20.14
N ALA A 27 4.02 4.22 20.21
CA ALA A 27 4.17 5.25 21.24
C ALA A 27 3.10 6.35 21.14
N ILE A 28 2.74 6.77 19.93
CA ILE A 28 1.66 7.73 19.70
C ILE A 28 0.31 7.12 20.11
N TYR A 29 0.04 5.88 19.72
CA TYR A 29 -1.18 5.18 20.11
C TYR A 29 -1.32 5.06 21.63
N LYS A 30 -0.22 4.71 22.31
CA LYS A 30 -0.20 4.65 23.77
C LYS A 30 -0.58 5.99 24.40
N GLN A 31 -0.03 7.10 23.90
CA GLN A 31 -0.38 8.43 24.38
C GLN A 31 -1.85 8.80 24.09
N ILE A 32 -2.39 8.39 22.93
CA ILE A 32 -3.82 8.58 22.62
C ILE A 32 -4.72 7.91 23.66
N VAL A 33 -4.37 6.69 24.07
CA VAL A 33 -5.12 5.93 25.09
C VAL A 33 -4.94 6.55 26.48
N GLU A 34 -3.69 6.82 26.89
CA GLU A 34 -3.39 7.35 28.24
C GLU A 34 -3.99 8.74 28.47
N GLU A 35 -4.00 9.59 27.44
CA GLU A 35 -4.53 10.94 27.52
C GLU A 35 -6.00 11.06 27.06
N GLU A 36 -6.65 9.93 26.74
CA GLU A 36 -8.05 9.89 26.30
C GLU A 36 -8.34 10.87 25.14
N ILE A 37 -7.43 10.93 24.15
CA ILE A 37 -7.55 11.84 23.01
C ILE A 37 -8.69 11.37 22.11
N ARG A 38 -9.78 12.14 22.08
CA ARG A 38 -11.03 11.80 21.39
C ARG A 38 -11.32 12.72 20.22
N GLY A 39 -11.93 12.17 19.18
CA GLY A 39 -12.47 12.89 18.03
C GLY A 39 -13.85 13.51 18.30
N PRO A 40 -14.42 14.24 17.33
CA PRO A 40 -15.76 14.82 17.43
C PRO A 40 -16.89 13.83 17.73
N LYS A 41 -16.73 12.55 17.38
CA LYS A 41 -17.69 11.48 17.75
C LYS A 41 -17.62 11.05 19.21
N GLY A 42 -16.65 11.56 19.96
CA GLY A 42 -16.40 11.17 21.34
C GLY A 42 -15.69 9.83 21.48
N GLU A 43 -15.22 9.20 20.40
CA GLU A 43 -14.39 7.99 20.42
C GLU A 43 -12.89 8.34 20.38
N LEU A 44 -12.02 7.43 20.82
CA LEU A 44 -10.57 7.63 20.72
C LEU A 44 -10.17 7.87 19.26
N ILE A 45 -9.28 8.83 19.03
CA ILE A 45 -8.80 9.11 17.68
C ILE A 45 -8.12 7.89 17.08
N GLN A 46 -8.48 7.54 15.86
CA GLN A 46 -7.99 6.35 15.17
C GLN A 46 -6.79 6.71 14.30
N ILE A 47 -5.79 5.83 14.31
CA ILE A 47 -4.65 5.93 13.40
C ILE A 47 -4.99 5.19 12.11
N GLU A 48 -4.91 5.91 10.99
CA GLU A 48 -4.95 5.36 9.64
C GLU A 48 -3.53 5.17 9.09
N MET A 49 -3.27 4.00 8.51
CA MET A 49 -2.03 3.73 7.77
C MET A 49 -2.29 3.01 6.45
N PHE A 50 -1.40 3.25 5.50
CA PHE A 50 -1.39 2.58 4.21
C PHE A 50 -0.83 1.16 4.33
N ALA A 51 -1.59 0.19 3.85
CA ALA A 51 -1.13 -1.17 3.62
C ALA A 51 -0.98 -1.38 2.11
N HIS A 52 0.07 -2.06 1.69
CA HIS A 52 0.37 -2.23 0.27
C HIS A 52 -0.10 -3.60 -0.20
N GLY A 53 -0.95 -3.61 -1.21
CA GLY A 53 -1.31 -4.78 -2.00
C GLY A 53 -0.39 -4.92 -3.20
N ALA A 54 -0.94 -5.42 -4.30
CA ALA A 54 -0.21 -5.58 -5.56
C ALA A 54 0.26 -4.21 -6.11
N LEU A 55 1.57 -3.94 -6.03
CA LEU A 55 2.16 -2.72 -6.61
C LEU A 55 2.08 -2.78 -8.14
N CYS A 56 1.63 -1.68 -8.75
CA CYS A 56 1.42 -1.62 -10.19
C CYS A 56 2.63 -1.01 -10.91
N MET A 57 3.07 -1.65 -11.99
CA MET A 57 3.91 -0.98 -12.98
C MET A 57 3.02 -0.12 -13.88
N ALA A 58 3.02 1.18 -13.63
CA ALA A 58 2.33 2.17 -14.43
C ALA A 58 3.25 3.39 -14.62
N VAL A 59 3.33 3.88 -15.84
CA VAL A 59 4.05 5.13 -16.14
C VAL A 59 3.04 6.26 -16.03
N SER A 60 3.32 7.24 -15.17
CA SER A 60 2.41 8.37 -14.89
C SER A 60 0.98 7.92 -14.54
N GLY A 61 0.85 6.86 -13.75
CA GLY A 61 -0.44 6.30 -13.31
C GLY A 61 -1.22 5.52 -14.38
N LYS A 62 -0.73 5.45 -15.62
CA LYS A 62 -1.39 4.76 -16.73
C LYS A 62 -0.78 3.37 -16.93
N CYS A 63 -1.62 2.34 -16.81
CA CYS A 63 -1.26 0.97 -17.17
C CYS A 63 -1.94 0.60 -18.51
N TYR A 64 -1.13 0.13 -19.47
CA TYR A 64 -1.58 -0.31 -20.80
C TYR A 64 -1.41 -1.81 -21.05
N LEU A 65 -0.66 -2.52 -20.20
CA LEU A 65 -0.36 -3.94 -20.36
C LEU A 65 -1.62 -4.81 -20.44
N SER A 66 -2.51 -4.67 -19.47
CA SER A 66 -3.78 -5.42 -19.43
C SER A 66 -4.69 -5.05 -20.60
N LEU A 67 -4.69 -3.78 -21.02
CA LEU A 67 -5.50 -3.32 -22.14
C LEU A 67 -4.99 -3.91 -23.45
N HIS A 68 -3.69 -3.87 -23.68
CA HIS A 68 -3.07 -4.35 -24.90
C HIS A 68 -3.18 -5.88 -25.06
N GLU A 69 -2.95 -6.64 -23.99
CA GLU A 69 -2.96 -8.11 -24.09
C GLU A 69 -4.34 -8.75 -23.97
N LYS A 70 -5.23 -8.17 -23.15
CA LYS A 70 -6.50 -8.79 -22.76
C LYS A 70 -7.71 -7.94 -23.09
N ASN A 71 -7.53 -6.81 -23.79
CA ASN A 71 -8.57 -5.82 -24.03
C ASN A 71 -9.27 -5.35 -22.75
N SER A 72 -8.54 -5.37 -21.62
CA SER A 72 -9.08 -5.14 -20.28
C SER A 72 -8.37 -3.99 -19.59
N SER A 73 -9.04 -2.85 -19.43
CA SER A 73 -8.41 -1.61 -18.96
C SER A 73 -8.22 -1.61 -17.45
N ALA A 74 -6.96 -1.69 -17.01
CA ALA A 74 -6.58 -1.53 -15.61
C ALA A 74 -6.94 -0.14 -15.04
N ASN A 75 -7.06 0.89 -15.90
CA ASN A 75 -7.47 2.24 -15.49
C ASN A 75 -8.99 2.35 -15.26
N ARG A 76 -9.75 1.31 -15.63
CA ARG A 76 -11.20 1.18 -15.39
C ARG A 76 -11.51 0.06 -14.37
N GLY A 77 -10.53 -0.35 -13.58
CA GLY A 77 -10.69 -1.41 -12.57
C GLY A 77 -10.69 -2.84 -13.11
N ALA A 78 -10.49 -3.06 -14.41
CA ALA A 78 -10.49 -4.39 -15.02
C ALA A 78 -9.06 -4.93 -15.21
N CYS A 79 -8.22 -4.87 -14.17
CA CYS A 79 -6.82 -5.24 -14.28
C CYS A 79 -6.63 -6.77 -14.28
N MET A 80 -6.10 -7.34 -15.36
CA MET A 80 -5.82 -8.79 -15.47
C MET A 80 -4.44 -9.18 -14.90
N GLN A 81 -3.74 -8.25 -14.26
CA GLN A 81 -2.43 -8.43 -13.64
C GLN A 81 -1.38 -9.10 -14.55
N THR A 82 -1.40 -8.78 -15.85
CA THR A 82 -0.45 -9.25 -16.86
C THR A 82 1.01 -9.08 -16.43
N CYS A 83 1.35 -7.99 -15.73
CA CYS A 83 2.70 -7.73 -15.22
C CYS A 83 3.24 -8.79 -14.23
N ARG A 84 2.38 -9.66 -13.67
CA ARG A 84 2.75 -10.71 -12.70
C ARG A 84 2.94 -12.09 -13.30
N LYS A 85 2.83 -12.23 -14.62
CA LYS A 85 3.09 -13.51 -15.29
C LYS A 85 4.59 -13.74 -15.44
N ALA A 86 4.99 -14.99 -15.61
CA ALA A 86 6.32 -15.34 -16.05
C ALA A 86 6.49 -14.95 -17.53
N TYR A 87 7.64 -14.40 -17.89
CA TYR A 87 7.98 -14.01 -19.26
C TYR A 87 9.36 -14.52 -19.65
N ILE A 88 9.46 -15.00 -20.88
CA ILE A 88 10.74 -15.15 -21.56
C ILE A 88 10.99 -13.84 -22.31
N VAL A 89 12.12 -13.17 -22.03
CA VAL A 89 12.54 -12.00 -22.81
C VAL A 89 13.56 -12.42 -23.84
N THR A 90 13.17 -12.20 -25.10
CA THR A 90 14.02 -12.41 -26.27
C THR A 90 14.37 -11.04 -26.83
N GLU A 91 15.67 -10.77 -26.95
CA GLU A 91 16.18 -9.58 -27.63
C GLU A 91 15.88 -9.70 -29.14
N LYS A 92 15.39 -8.62 -29.75
CA LYS A 92 14.74 -8.69 -31.07
C LYS A 92 15.73 -8.89 -32.23
N GLU A 93 16.96 -8.40 -32.11
CA GLU A 93 17.92 -8.40 -33.21
C GLU A 93 18.77 -9.68 -33.24
N SER A 94 19.33 -10.07 -32.09
CA SER A 94 20.15 -11.27 -31.90
C SER A 94 19.36 -12.53 -31.61
N GLY A 95 18.11 -12.41 -31.13
CA GLY A 95 17.30 -13.55 -30.69
C GLY A 95 17.76 -14.16 -29.36
N ASN A 96 18.74 -13.55 -28.69
CA ASN A 96 19.23 -14.03 -27.40
C ASN A 96 18.13 -13.89 -26.33
N GLN A 97 17.99 -14.95 -25.54
CA GLN A 97 17.09 -14.95 -24.38
C GLN A 97 17.87 -14.50 -23.14
N LEU A 98 17.27 -13.60 -22.37
CA LEU A 98 17.80 -13.24 -21.06
C LEU A 98 17.44 -14.35 -20.05
N GLU A 99 18.46 -14.85 -19.35
CA GLU A 99 18.28 -15.72 -18.19
C GLU A 99 17.87 -14.85 -16.98
N ILE A 100 16.70 -15.13 -16.41
CA ILE A 100 16.11 -14.32 -15.34
C ILE A 100 15.70 -15.25 -14.21
N ASP A 101 16.41 -15.16 -13.08
CA ASP A 101 16.30 -16.07 -11.93
C ASP A 101 14.86 -16.38 -11.48
N ASN A 102 13.95 -15.40 -11.55
CA ASN A 102 12.58 -15.56 -11.09
C ASN A 102 11.51 -15.43 -12.18
N GLU A 103 11.88 -15.29 -13.46
CA GLU A 103 10.96 -15.13 -14.61
C GLU A 103 9.96 -13.94 -14.54
N TYR A 104 9.90 -13.19 -13.43
CA TYR A 104 8.93 -12.13 -13.13
C TYR A 104 9.55 -10.75 -13.36
N ILE A 105 9.70 -10.40 -14.64
CA ILE A 105 10.41 -9.19 -15.09
C ILE A 105 9.63 -7.91 -14.78
N MET A 106 8.31 -8.00 -14.90
CA MET A 106 7.40 -6.86 -14.78
C MET A 106 6.70 -6.79 -13.43
N SER A 107 7.00 -7.72 -12.51
CA SER A 107 6.44 -7.69 -11.17
C SER A 107 7.42 -6.96 -10.26
N PRO A 108 7.11 -5.74 -9.78
CA PRO A 108 7.90 -5.15 -8.72
C PRO A 108 7.84 -6.10 -7.52
N LYS A 109 8.96 -6.20 -6.78
CA LYS A 109 8.99 -6.98 -5.54
C LYS A 109 7.94 -6.39 -4.61
N ASP A 110 6.83 -7.10 -4.42
CA ASP A 110 5.78 -6.60 -3.56
C ASP A 110 6.30 -6.47 -2.14
N LEU A 111 5.99 -5.33 -1.54
CA LEU A 111 6.00 -5.19 -0.10
C LEU A 111 4.79 -5.97 0.43
N CYS A 112 4.89 -7.31 0.48
CA CYS A 112 3.82 -8.17 0.96
C CYS A 112 3.53 -7.87 2.45
N THR A 113 2.68 -6.87 2.69
CA THR A 113 2.40 -6.36 4.03
C THR A 113 1.56 -7.30 4.89
N ILE A 114 1.13 -8.45 4.36
CA ILE A 114 0.40 -9.45 5.16
C ILE A 114 1.23 -9.96 6.35
N GLY A 115 2.55 -10.11 6.18
CA GLY A 115 3.45 -10.46 7.27
C GLY A 115 3.69 -9.33 8.30
N PHE A 116 3.27 -8.10 7.96
CA PHE A 116 3.39 -6.91 8.80
C PHE A 116 2.05 -6.45 9.36
N LEU A 117 0.93 -7.01 8.91
CA LEU A 117 -0.40 -6.60 9.32
C LEU A 117 -0.60 -6.72 10.83
N ASN A 118 -0.17 -7.84 11.42
CA ASN A 118 -0.20 -8.04 12.87
C ASN A 118 0.57 -6.93 13.59
N LYS A 119 1.78 -6.59 13.11
CA LYS A 119 2.61 -5.53 13.71
C LYS A 119 1.96 -4.14 13.59
N MET A 120 1.20 -3.88 12.53
CA MET A 120 0.44 -2.62 12.39
C MET A 120 -0.72 -2.55 13.38
N LEU A 121 -1.46 -3.65 13.55
CA LEU A 121 -2.56 -3.74 14.52
C LEU A 121 -2.04 -3.59 15.97
N ASP A 122 -0.92 -4.26 16.28
CA ASP A 122 -0.21 -4.18 17.56
C ASP A 122 0.30 -2.76 17.83
N ALA A 123 0.73 -2.03 16.78
CA ALA A 123 1.13 -0.63 16.88
C ALA A 123 -0.05 0.35 17.06
N GLY A 124 -1.30 -0.14 17.09
CA GLY A 124 -2.47 0.70 17.35
C GLY A 124 -3.18 1.24 16.11
N VAL A 125 -2.81 0.80 14.91
CA VAL A 125 -3.52 1.14 13.68
C VAL A 125 -4.93 0.53 13.74
N ARG A 126 -5.95 1.33 13.40
CA ARG A 126 -7.37 0.90 13.41
C ARG A 126 -8.06 1.10 12.07
N VAL A 127 -7.49 1.93 11.19
CA VAL A 127 -7.96 2.11 9.83
C VAL A 127 -6.84 1.73 8.86
N LEU A 128 -7.13 0.80 7.96
CA LEU A 128 -6.17 0.32 6.96
C LEU A 128 -6.62 0.77 5.60
N LYS A 129 -5.80 1.59 4.96
CA LYS A 129 -5.99 2.00 3.57
C LYS A 129 -5.17 1.09 2.67
N PHE A 130 -5.82 0.15 2.00
CA PHE A 130 -5.16 -0.73 1.06
C PHE A 130 -4.92 -0.01 -0.27
N GLU A 131 -3.65 0.15 -0.64
CA GLU A 131 -3.24 0.63 -1.95
C GLU A 131 -2.83 -0.54 -2.84
N GLY A 132 -3.54 -0.70 -3.96
CA GLY A 132 -3.29 -1.73 -4.94
C GLY A 132 -4.36 -1.71 -6.02
N ARG A 133 -4.11 -2.37 -7.16
CA ARG A 133 -5.16 -2.58 -8.17
C ARG A 133 -5.87 -3.89 -7.86
N ALA A 134 -7.19 -3.81 -7.66
CA ALA A 134 -8.04 -4.95 -7.37
C ALA A 134 -8.05 -5.98 -8.51
N HIS A 135 -8.35 -7.23 -8.13
CA HIS A 135 -8.74 -8.31 -9.03
C HIS A 135 -10.19 -8.15 -9.49
#